data_AF-A0A329RDZ4-F1
#
_entry.id   AF-A0A329RDZ4-F1
#
_cell.length_a   1.000
_cell.length_b   1.000
_cell.length_c   1.000
_cell.angle_alpha   90.00
_cell.angle_beta   90.00
_cell.angle_gamma   90.00
#
_symmetry.space_group_name_H-M   'P 1'
#
loop_
_entity.id
_entity.type
_entity.pdbx_description
1 polymer ?
#
loop_
_entity_poly.entity_id
_entity_poly.type
_entity_poly.pdbx_seq_one_letter_code
_entity_poly.pdbx_strand_id
1 'polypeptide(L)' 'MPSPTQNLSDSERDQVVVSLLQCSVDGVPRRGAIKEVAAKFRVDRRTISRVWKKAKAEEA' A
#
# COMPACT_ATOMS: atom_id res chain seq x y z
N MET A 1 5.34 22.61 -7.32
CA MET A 1 6.06 21.73 -6.37
C MET A 1 5.02 20.84 -5.71
N PRO A 2 4.95 19.52 -5.95
CA PRO A 2 3.98 18.69 -5.24
C PRO A 2 4.49 18.46 -3.81
N SER A 3 3.62 18.75 -2.85
CA SER A 3 3.85 18.77 -1.40
C SER A 3 4.14 17.38 -0.81
N PRO A 4 4.81 17.31 0.35
CA PRO A 4 5.26 16.06 0.94
C PRO A 4 4.08 15.31 1.59
N THR A 5 3.90 14.06 1.19
CA THR A 5 3.26 12.99 1.97
C THR A 5 1.88 13.31 2.55
N GLN A 6 0.81 13.04 1.77
CA GLN A 6 -0.48 12.70 2.39
C GLN A 6 -0.23 11.53 3.34
N ASN A 7 -0.27 11.79 4.64
CA ASN A 7 -0.31 10.76 5.65
C ASN A 7 -1.66 10.05 5.49
N LEU A 8 -1.65 8.87 4.88
CA LEU A 8 -2.82 7.98 4.87
C LEU A 8 -3.28 7.80 6.32
N SER A 9 -4.57 8.00 6.58
CA SER A 9 -5.18 7.66 7.87
C SER A 9 -5.08 6.15 8.11
N ASP A 10 -5.15 5.68 9.35
CA ASP A 10 -5.07 4.23 9.64
C ASP A 10 -6.11 3.44 8.83
N SER A 11 -7.35 3.94 8.73
CA SER A 11 -8.38 3.32 7.90
C SER A 11 -8.03 3.25 6.40
N GLU A 12 -7.30 4.23 5.87
CA GLU A 12 -6.85 4.20 4.48
C GLU A 12 -5.67 3.25 4.29
N ARG A 13 -4.81 3.10 5.31
CA ARG A 13 -3.75 2.07 5.31
C ARG A 13 -4.37 0.68 5.30
N ASP A 14 -5.39 0.43 6.09
CA ASP A 14 -6.12 -0.85 6.08
C ASP A 14 -6.73 -1.14 4.70
N GLN A 15 -7.37 -0.15 4.08
CA GLN A 15 -7.90 -0.32 2.71
C GLN A 15 -6.80 -0.58 1.67
N VAL A 16 -5.64 0.06 1.80
CA VAL A 16 -4.47 -0.20 0.96
C VAL A 16 -3.96 -1.63 1.17
N VAL A 17 -3.88 -2.10 2.41
CA VAL A 17 -3.44 -3.45 2.76
C VAL A 17 -4.43 -4.49 2.22
N VAL A 18 -5.74 -4.30 2.42
CA VAL A 18 -6.78 -5.17 1.86
C VAL A 18 -6.73 -5.19 0.33
N SER A 19 -6.56 -4.05 -0.31
CA SER A 19 -6.44 -3.97 -1.78
C SER A 19 -5.17 -4.69 -2.26
N LEU A 20 -4.05 -4.55 -1.55
CA LEU A 20 -2.82 -5.27 -1.86
C LEU A 20 -2.94 -6.77 -1.61
N LEU A 21 -3.65 -7.19 -0.57
CA LEU A 21 -3.96 -8.59 -0.27
C LEU A 21 -4.81 -9.21 -1.38
N GLN A 22 -5.85 -8.51 -1.83
CA GLN A 22 -6.67 -8.93 -2.99
C GLN A 22 -5.86 -9.05 -4.28
N CYS A 23 -4.82 -8.22 -4.44
CA CYS A 23 -3.89 -8.26 -5.57
C CYS A 23 -2.63 -9.11 -5.29
N SER A 24 -2.54 -9.77 -4.14
CA SER A 24 -1.43 -10.66 -3.79
C SER A 24 -1.81 -12.10 -4.12
N VAL A 25 -0.87 -12.82 -4.70
CA VAL A 25 -0.96 -14.27 -4.90
C VAL A 25 0.23 -14.85 -4.14
N ASP A 26 -0.01 -15.82 -3.25
CA ASP A 26 1.00 -16.44 -2.38
C ASP A 26 1.73 -15.46 -1.44
N GLY A 27 1.03 -14.45 -0.92
CA GLY A 27 1.61 -13.49 0.05
C GLY A 27 2.62 -12.50 -0.55
N VAL A 28 2.64 -12.39 -1.88
CA VAL A 28 3.42 -11.40 -2.62
C VAL A 28 2.50 -10.57 -3.51
N PRO A 29 2.51 -9.22 -3.40
CA PRO A 29 1.75 -8.36 -4.29
C PRO A 29 2.19 -8.60 -5.73
N ARG A 30 1.23 -8.78 -6.64
CA ARG A 30 1.52 -8.95 -8.06
C ARG A 30 2.41 -7.80 -8.57
N ARG A 31 3.34 -8.10 -9.49
CA ARG A 31 4.23 -7.10 -10.10
C ARG A 31 3.38 -6.03 -10.80
N GLY A 32 3.28 -4.85 -10.17
CA GLY A 32 2.41 -3.76 -10.64
C GLY A 32 1.30 -3.37 -9.66
N ALA A 33 0.92 -4.25 -8.72
CA ALA A 33 -0.12 -3.98 -7.73
C ALA A 33 0.18 -2.72 -6.90
N ILE A 34 1.44 -2.54 -6.46
CA ILE A 34 1.86 -1.32 -5.75
C ILE A 34 1.64 -0.07 -6.61
N LYS A 35 1.83 -0.15 -7.94
CA LYS A 35 1.63 0.98 -8.86
C LYS A 35 0.13 1.25 -9.06
N GLU A 36 -0.69 0.21 -9.19
CA GLU A 36 -2.14 0.34 -9.31
C GLU A 36 -2.77 0.90 -8.03
N VAL A 37 -2.40 0.37 -6.87
CA VAL A 37 -2.90 0.86 -5.57
C VAL A 37 -2.37 2.28 -5.32
N ALA A 38 -1.11 2.58 -5.63
CA ALA A 38 -0.59 3.96 -5.57
C ALA A 38 -1.40 4.92 -6.43
N ALA A 39 -1.77 4.52 -7.66
CA ALA A 39 -2.59 5.35 -8.54
C ALA A 39 -4.02 5.51 -8.00
N LYS A 40 -4.62 4.44 -7.45
CA LYS A 40 -5.98 4.44 -6.89
C LYS A 40 -6.10 5.36 -5.67
N PHE A 41 -5.11 5.33 -4.80
CA PHE A 41 -5.07 6.15 -3.58
C PHE A 41 -4.35 7.49 -3.78
N ARG A 42 -3.84 7.77 -4.99
CA ARG A 42 -3.03 8.97 -5.33
C ARG A 42 -1.85 9.21 -4.37
N VAL A 43 -1.25 8.13 -3.87
CA VAL A 43 -0.11 8.20 -2.95
C VAL A 43 1.17 7.72 -3.62
N ASP A 44 2.30 8.14 -3.06
CA ASP A 44 3.59 7.67 -3.53
C ASP A 44 3.77 6.15 -3.32
N ARG A 45 4.45 5.51 -4.27
CA ARG A 45 4.75 4.07 -4.21
C ARG A 45 5.56 3.72 -2.95
N ARG A 46 6.36 4.65 -2.42
CA ARG A 46 7.07 4.47 -1.15
C ARG A 46 6.11 4.36 0.03
N THR A 47 5.01 5.12 0.04
CA THR A 47 4.00 5.04 1.10
C THR A 47 3.34 3.68 1.09
N ILE A 48 2.88 3.22 -0.07
CA ILE A 48 2.30 1.88 -0.25
C ILE A 48 3.30 0.79 0.17
N SER A 49 4.57 0.92 -0.22
CA SER A 49 5.62 -0.05 0.14
C SER A 49 5.90 -0.07 1.64
N ARG A 50 5.87 1.08 2.33
CA ARG A 50 6.03 1.16 3.79
C ARG A 50 4.84 0.54 4.51
N VAL A 51 3.62 0.82 4.06
CA VAL A 51 2.38 0.22 4.60
C VAL A 51 2.43 -1.29 4.46
N TRP A 52 2.79 -1.81 3.28
CA TRP A 52 2.93 -3.25 3.06
C TRP A 52 3.97 -3.91 3.96
N LYS A 53 5.16 -3.29 4.11
CA LYS A 53 6.20 -3.78 5.02
C LYS A 53 5.75 -3.80 6.46
N LYS A 54 4.99 -2.78 6.90
CA LYS A 54 4.46 -2.70 8.26
C LYS A 54 3.41 -3.81 8.49
N ALA A 55 2.47 -3.98 7.56
CA ALA A 55 1.46 -5.04 7.63
C ALA A 55 2.09 -6.45 7.70
N LYS A 56 3.10 -6.73 6.87
CA LYS A 56 3.89 -7.99 6.93
C LYS A 56 4.57 -8.24 8.28
N ALA A 57 4.99 -7.18 8.96
CA ALA A 57 5.65 -7.30 10.27
C ALA A 57 4.65 -7.48 11.42
N GLU A 58 3.40 -7.04 11.22
CA GLU A 58 2.30 -7.19 12.18
C GLU A 58 1.59 -8.55 12.05
N GLU A 59 1.76 -9.23 10.91
CA GLU A 59 1.32 -10.62 10.67
C GLU A 59 2.29 -11.71 11.19
N ALA A 60 3.41 -11.32 11.84
CA ALA A 60 4.44 -12.22 12.39
C ALA A 60 4.38 -12.30 13.93
#